data_AF-A0A2H1W880-F1
#
_entry.id   AF-A0A2H1W880-F1
#
_cell.length_a   1.000
_cell.length_b   1.000
_cell.length_c   1.000
_cell.angle_alpha   90.00
_cell.angle_beta   90.00
_cell.angle_gamma   90.00
#
_symmetry.space_group_name_H-M   'P 1'
#
loop_
_entity.id
_entity.type
_entity.pdbx_description
1 polymer ?
#
loop_
_entity_poly.entity_id
_entity_poly.type
_entity_poly.pdbx_seq_one_letter_code
_entity_poly.pdbx_strand_id
1 'polypeptide(L)'
;ASRPSLAQLMEIISFMEEHPDLARRRKNAGLKIQAKHKKLWTKLAKLVNSVDGPKKTKPAWIKFWSDKRRSLILKQKQIEQGKLKSRLTPLQRKILVLCDYKFAQ
;
A
#
# COMPACT_ATOMS: atom_id res chain seq x y z
N ALA A 1 -8.80 13.55 4.15
CA ALA A 1 -9.43 12.34 3.60
C ALA A 1 -9.56 11.29 4.70
N SER A 2 -10.74 10.69 4.90
CA SER A 2 -11.02 9.74 5.98
C SER A 2 -10.11 8.49 5.93
N ARG A 3 -9.74 7.93 7.09
CA ARG A 3 -8.88 6.74 7.19
C ARG A 3 -9.68 5.49 6.81
N PRO A 4 -9.14 4.58 5.95
CA PRO A 4 -9.84 3.33 5.63
C PRO A 4 -10.09 2.48 6.87
N SER A 5 -11.20 1.73 6.87
CA SER A 5 -11.49 0.74 7.91
C SER A 5 -10.44 -0.38 7.91
N LEU A 6 -10.40 -1.19 8.97
CA LEU A 6 -9.50 -2.35 9.02
C LEU A 6 -9.82 -3.35 7.90
N ALA A 7 -11.11 -3.63 7.67
CA ALA A 7 -11.56 -4.51 6.60
C ALA A 7 -11.13 -4.01 5.22
N GLN A 8 -11.31 -2.72 4.94
CA GLN A 8 -10.82 -2.10 3.70
C GLN A 8 -9.29 -2.18 3.57
N LEU A 9 -8.56 -2.00 4.67
CA LEU A 9 -7.09 -2.13 4.66
C LEU A 9 -6.66 -3.56 4.37
N MET A 10 -7.35 -4.55 4.92
CA MET A 10 -7.09 -5.97 4.62
C MET A 10 -7.35 -6.28 3.15
N GLU A 11 -8.44 -5.77 2.59
CA GLU A 11 -8.78 -5.94 1.18
C GLU A 11 -7.72 -5.34 0.25
N ILE A 12 -7.24 -4.13 0.58
CA ILE A 12 -6.13 -3.50 -0.15
C ILE A 12 -4.88 -4.39 -0.09
N ILE A 13 -4.55 -4.92 1.08
CA ILE A 13 -3.33 -5.73 1.26
C ILE A 13 -3.44 -7.04 0.49
N SER A 14 -4.58 -7.73 0.57
CA SER A 14 -4.83 -8.96 -0.18
C SER A 14 -4.69 -8.73 -1.69
N PHE A 15 -5.30 -7.65 -2.20
CA PHE A 15 -5.18 -7.29 -3.62
C PHE A 15 -3.73 -6.97 -4.03
N MET A 16 -2.92 -6.38 -3.13
CA MET A 16 -1.51 -6.09 -3.39
C MET A 16 -0.63 -7.35 -3.35
N GLU A 17 -1.01 -8.37 -2.58
CA GLU A 17 -0.34 -9.67 -2.59
C GLU A 17 -0.56 -10.41 -3.90
N GLU A 18 -1.78 -10.38 -4.44
CA GLU A 18 -2.11 -10.98 -5.74
C GLU A 18 -1.50 -10.21 -6.92
N HIS A 19 -1.18 -8.93 -6.71
CA HIS A 19 -0.65 -8.02 -7.72
C HIS A 19 0.60 -7.26 -7.23
N PRO A 20 1.73 -7.95 -6.98
CA PRO A 20 2.92 -7.33 -6.39
C PRO A 20 3.57 -6.28 -7.29
N ASP A 21 3.36 -6.36 -8.61
CA ASP A 21 3.78 -5.33 -9.57
C ASP A 21 3.08 -3.99 -9.36
N LEU A 22 1.80 -4.04 -8.95
CA LEU A 22 1.02 -2.86 -8.56
C LEU A 22 1.44 -2.32 -7.18
N ALA A 23 1.75 -3.22 -6.26
CA ALA A 23 2.17 -2.88 -4.90
C ALA A 23 3.45 -2.04 -4.90
N ARG A 24 4.37 -2.32 -5.82
CA ARG A 24 5.67 -1.67 -5.96
C ARG A 24 5.57 -0.37 -6.78
N ARG A 25 6.42 0.61 -6.45
CA ARG A 25 6.47 1.88 -7.21
C ARG A 25 7.51 1.72 -8.32
N ARG A 26 7.07 1.45 -9.56
CA ARG A 26 7.98 1.51 -10.72
C ARG A 26 7.92 2.89 -11.36
N LYS A 27 9.03 3.64 -11.32
CA LYS A 27 9.12 5.00 -11.88
C LYS A 27 9.12 5.01 -13.42
N ASN A 28 9.59 3.92 -14.05
CA ASN A 28 9.77 3.83 -15.50
C ASN A 28 9.00 2.63 -16.08
N ALA A 29 7.72 2.51 -15.75
CA ALA A 29 6.86 1.47 -16.32
C ALA A 29 6.49 1.83 -17.77
N GLY A 30 6.77 0.93 -18.73
CA GLY A 30 6.35 1.11 -20.12
C GLY A 30 4.82 1.17 -20.28
N LEU A 31 4.35 1.66 -21.43
CA LEU A 31 2.92 1.93 -21.68
C LEU A 31 1.99 0.73 -21.38
N LYS A 32 2.41 -0.49 -21.73
CA LYS A 32 1.65 -1.73 -21.43
C LYS A 32 1.43 -1.93 -19.93
N ILE A 33 2.46 -1.67 -19.12
CA ILE A 33 2.41 -1.82 -17.65
C ILE A 33 1.53 -0.71 -17.06
N GLN A 34 1.62 0.52 -17.57
CA GLN A 34 0.75 1.61 -17.12
C GLN A 34 -0.73 1.31 -17.39
N ALA A 35 -1.05 0.77 -18.57
CA ALA A 35 -2.41 0.35 -18.91
C ALA A 35 -2.91 -0.76 -17.98
N LYS A 36 -2.06 -1.76 -17.68
CA LYS A 36 -2.36 -2.81 -16.69
C LYS A 36 -2.63 -2.22 -15.31
N HIS A 37 -1.77 -1.33 -14.83
CA HIS A 37 -1.93 -0.66 -13.53
C HIS A 37 -3.22 0.16 -13.47
N LYS A 38 -3.57 0.89 -14.54
CA LYS A 38 -4.83 1.64 -14.62
C LYS A 38 -6.03 0.71 -14.43
N LYS A 39 -6.03 -0.48 -15.05
CA LYS A 39 -7.10 -1.48 -14.90
C LYS A 39 -7.13 -2.05 -13.48
N LEU A 40 -5.98 -2.43 -12.92
CA LEU A 40 -5.89 -2.99 -11.57
C LEU A 40 -6.33 -1.99 -10.49
N TRP A 41 -5.91 -0.74 -10.58
CA TRP A 41 -6.36 0.31 -9.65
C TRP A 41 -7.87 0.56 -9.72
N THR A 42 -8.47 0.46 -10.92
CA THR A 42 -9.92 0.54 -11.06
C THR A 42 -10.61 -0.66 -10.39
N LYS A 43 -10.07 -1.88 -10.54
CA LYS A 43 -10.60 -3.07 -9.86
C LYS A 43 -10.51 -2.95 -8.34
N LEU A 44 -9.33 -2.57 -7.82
CA LEU A 44 -9.12 -2.31 -6.40
C LEU A 44 -10.12 -1.28 -5.86
N ALA A 45 -10.29 -0.15 -6.56
CA ALA A 45 -11.20 0.90 -6.09
C ALA A 45 -12.64 0.39 -5.97
N LYS A 46 -13.11 -0.44 -6.91
CA LYS A 46 -14.45 -1.07 -6.83
C LYS A 46 -14.54 -2.04 -5.66
N LEU A 47 -13.55 -2.92 -5.51
CA LEU A 47 -13.47 -3.94 -4.47
C LEU A 47 -13.44 -3.33 -3.07
N VAL A 48 -12.56 -2.36 -2.82
CA VAL A 48 -12.46 -1.71 -1.50
C VAL A 48 -13.68 -0.85 -1.19
N ASN A 49 -14.32 -0.29 -2.22
CA ASN A 49 -15.58 0.43 -2.08
C ASN A 49 -16.80 -0.51 -1.93
N SER A 50 -16.70 -1.84 -2.08
CA SER A 50 -17.81 -2.74 -1.72
C SER A 50 -17.79 -3.09 -0.24
N VAL A 51 -16.62 -3.05 0.40
CA VAL A 51 -16.45 -3.23 1.85
C VAL A 51 -16.97 -2.01 2.62
N ASP A 52 -17.51 -2.23 3.82
CA ASP A 52 -17.98 -1.15 4.69
C ASP A 52 -16.84 -0.20 5.14
N GLY A 53 -17.15 1.09 5.18
CA GLY A 53 -16.20 2.18 5.43
C GLY A 53 -16.13 3.23 4.31
N PRO A 54 -15.15 4.16 4.38
CA PRO A 54 -15.05 5.29 3.47
C PRO A 54 -14.94 4.89 2.00
N LYS A 55 -15.82 5.41 1.16
CA LYS A 55 -15.74 5.25 -0.29
C LYS A 55 -14.80 6.31 -0.87
N LYS A 56 -13.90 5.90 -1.77
CA LYS A 56 -12.93 6.81 -2.40
C LYS A 56 -12.83 6.59 -3.90
N THR A 57 -12.41 7.63 -4.59
CA THR A 57 -12.06 7.54 -6.00
C THR A 57 -10.76 6.75 -6.18
N LYS A 58 -10.55 6.20 -7.38
CA LYS A 58 -9.30 5.51 -7.75
C LYS A 58 -8.04 6.34 -7.45
N PRO A 59 -7.94 7.64 -7.83
CA PRO A 59 -6.77 8.46 -7.47
C PRO A 59 -6.55 8.58 -5.95
N ALA A 60 -7.62 8.65 -5.17
CA ALA A 60 -7.51 8.70 -3.72
C ALA A 60 -7.00 7.39 -3.11
N TRP A 61 -7.37 6.23 -3.67
CA TRP A 61 -6.80 4.94 -3.28
C TRP A 61 -5.31 4.80 -3.66
N ILE A 62 -4.93 5.26 -4.86
CA ILE A 62 -3.52 5.32 -5.31
C ILE A 62 -2.70 6.19 -4.34
N LYS A 63 -3.22 7.36 -3.99
CA LYS A 63 -2.58 8.29 -3.05
C LYS A 63 -2.45 7.66 -1.67
N PHE A 64 -3.53 7.07 -1.14
CA PHE A 64 -3.52 6.40 0.15
C PHE A 64 -2.42 5.33 0.22
N TRP A 65 -2.32 4.45 -0.78
CA TRP A 65 -1.29 3.42 -0.81
C TRP A 65 0.11 4.02 -0.85
N SER A 66 0.33 5.01 -1.71
CA SER A 66 1.63 5.70 -1.84
C SER A 66 2.07 6.35 -0.52
N ASP A 67 1.16 7.07 0.15
CA ASP A 67 1.41 7.75 1.41
C ASP A 67 1.63 6.74 2.55
N LYS A 68 0.82 5.68 2.62
CA LYS A 68 0.96 4.59 3.60
C LYS A 68 2.32 3.92 3.50
N ARG A 69 2.75 3.57 2.28
CA ARG A 69 4.07 2.98 2.04
C ARG A 69 5.20 3.88 2.50
N ARG A 70 5.17 5.15 2.08
CA ARG A 70 6.20 6.13 2.47
C ARG A 70 6.26 6.30 3.99
N SER A 71 5.11 6.42 4.65
CA SER A 71 5.02 6.54 6.11
C SER A 71 5.62 5.33 6.82
N LEU A 72 5.34 4.10 6.36
CA LEU A 72 5.90 2.90 6.98
C LEU A 72 7.41 2.76 6.75
N ILE A 73 7.90 3.13 5.56
CA ILE A 73 9.34 3.15 5.27
C ILE A 73 10.05 4.13 6.22
N LEU A 74 9.51 5.33 6.40
CA LEU A 74 10.09 6.31 7.32
C LEU A 74 10.03 5.83 8.76
N LYS A 75 8.90 5.25 9.19
CA LYS A 75 8.75 4.69 10.54
C LYS A 75 9.77 3.58 10.79
N GLN A 76 9.96 2.67 9.83
CA GLN A 76 10.92 1.58 9.96
C GLN A 76 12.35 2.10 10.05
N LYS A 77 12.74 3.08 9.23
CA LYS A 77 14.05 3.73 9.33
C LYS A 77 14.28 4.40 10.68
N GLN A 78 13.26 5.05 11.25
CA GLN A 78 13.36 5.64 12.58
C GLN A 78 13.54 4.59 13.68
N ILE A 79 12.91 3.41 13.53
CA ILE A 79 13.09 2.28 14.44
C ILE A 79 14.53 1.74 14.32
N GLU A 80 15.02 1.50 13.10
CA GLU A 80 16.38 1.02 12.83
C GLU A 80 17.46 1.98 13.35
N GLN A 81 17.21 3.29 13.29
CA GLN A 81 18.10 4.32 13.85
C GLN A 81 17.99 4.50 15.37
N GLY A 82 17.14 3.72 16.06
CA GLY A 82 16.88 3.88 17.50
C GLY A 82 16.13 5.15 17.88
N LYS A 83 15.73 5.99 16.91
CA LYS A 83 14.99 7.25 17.13
C LYS A 83 13.56 7.02 17.60
N LEU A 84 12.99 5.85 17.28
CA LEU A 84 11.64 5.48 17.69
C LEU A 84 11.66 4.13 18.42
N LYS A 85 11.39 4.16 19.72
CA LYS A 85 11.23 2.95 20.56
C LYS A 85 9.85 2.31 20.36
N SER A 86 9.54 1.88 19.14
CA SER A 86 8.29 1.18 18.81
C SER A 86 8.55 0.01 17.88
N ARG A 87 7.58 -0.90 17.75
CA ARG A 87 7.62 -2.01 16.80
C ARG A 87 6.55 -1.84 15.73
N LEU A 88 6.83 -2.37 14.54
CA LEU A 88 5.82 -2.51 13.51
C LEU A 88 4.85 -3.63 13.86
N THR A 89 3.56 -3.40 13.63
CA THR A 89 2.56 -4.47 13.72
C THR A 89 2.79 -5.49 12.59
N PRO A 90 2.29 -6.73 12.70
CA PRO A 90 2.42 -7.74 11.64
C PRO A 90 1.93 -7.21 10.28
N LEU A 91 0.80 -6.50 10.28
CA LEU A 91 0.24 -5.89 9.08
C LEU A 91 1.16 -4.80 8.47
N GLN A 92 1.82 -4.01 9.30
CA GLN A 92 2.76 -2.99 8.83
C GLN A 92 4.01 -3.61 8.21
N ARG A 93 4.54 -4.69 8.80
CA ARG A 93 5.65 -5.45 8.20
C ARG A 93 5.25 -6.06 6.86
N LYS A 94 4.06 -6.64 6.78
CA LYS A 94 3.52 -7.21 5.55
C LYS A 94 3.47 -6.19 4.40
N ILE A 95 2.99 -4.98 4.68
CA ILE A 95 3.01 -3.88 3.68
C ILE A 95 4.45 -3.57 3.24
N LEU A 96 5.41 -3.51 4.17
CA LEU A 96 6.81 -3.24 3.81
C LEU A 96 7.43 -4.32 2.93
N VAL A 97 7.14 -5.59 3.20
CA VAL A 97 7.57 -6.72 2.35
C VAL A 97 7.00 -6.59 0.94
N LEU A 98 5.71 -6.26 0.80
CA LEU A 98 5.08 -6.02 -0.51
C LEU A 98 5.71 -4.85 -1.30
N CYS A 99 6.39 -3.95 -0.60
CA CYS A 99 7.07 -2.81 -1.20
C CYS A 99 8.52 -3.07 -1.59
N ASP A 100 9.00 -4.31 -1.46
CA ASP A 100 10.42 -4.69 -1.55
C ASP A 100 11.31 -3.92 -0.54
N TYR A 101 10.78 -3.55 0.63
CA TYR A 101 11.63 -2.98 1.67
C TYR A 101 12.57 -4.05 2.24
N LYS A 102 13.87 -3.76 2.25
CA LYS A 102 14.88 -4.60 2.89
C LYS A 102 15.10 -4.11 4.31
N PHE A 103 14.77 -4.96 5.28
CA PHE A 103 15.08 -4.69 6.68
C PHE A 103 16.59 -4.80 6.91
N ALA A 104 17.14 -3.95 7.77
CA ALA A 104 18.51 -4.14 8.26
C ALA A 104 18.60 -5.48 9.01
N GLN A 105 19.61 -6.29 8.69
CA GLN A 105 19.96 -7.50 9.44
C GLN A 105 20.65 -7.12 10.75
#